data_AF-A0A6C0FM73-F1
#
_entry.id   AF-A0A6C0FM73-F1
#
_cell.length_a   1.000
_cell.length_b   1.000
_cell.length_c   1.000
_cell.angle_alpha   90.00
_cell.angle_beta   90.00
_cell.angle_gamma   90.00
#
_symmetry.space_group_name_H-M   'P 1'
#
loop_
_entity.id
_entity.type
_entity.pdbx_description
1 polymer ?
#
loop_
_entity_poly.entity_id
_entity_poly.type
_entity_poly.pdbx_seq_one_letter_code
_entity_poly.pdbx_strand_id
1 'polypeptide(L)'
;MVRFDSVLGADEGRRRVPRRTLRLVTAAVVVATSGIIGADVAAADPTPPSAQDVRDARRAVDAASRSVAEMELRLAQLSAQSDAAQLAVQKAGEDYTVALAAAEAAKVAAADAVQRSADADARAEDARRTLVAMAREAARSGGNVEALQAVLSADGFRDVARRSTALEQMTGKADEAVQEFRAAQLVASVLADRARTAEDDAKAAEQDASAALATAQKTQQDSDAALVAGAAERDQLISALAAARQTSAELERARQDALEADRRARADEAARQAALRPPVAAPPASSGGSTGSTGGSTGSAGGSTGGSTGGSNSGSTGGSNGGSTGGGSTGGSTGGGSTGGGSTGGGSTGGGSTGGGSTGGGSTAQPTTPPSTGGQYGLGTGRSRGSAGGGAAAVEWARTQLGKPYIWGGVGPEGYDCSGLTGTSWRSAGGVSLNRTSRDQYKQVLKISYDQLRPGDLVFWSTDPSNPDAIHHVAIWAGNGQIIEAPTFNKPVRLVAMRWAGTMPYAGRP
;
A
#
# COMPACT_ATOMS: atom_id res chain seq x y z
N MET A 1 19.29 -25.68 -14.84
CA MET A 1 20.59 -26.25 -15.23
C MET A 1 21.02 -25.59 -16.53
N VAL A 2 21.73 -24.47 -16.45
CA VAL A 2 22.26 -23.71 -17.60
C VAL A 2 23.74 -23.48 -17.33
N ARG A 3 24.59 -24.02 -18.21
CA ARG A 3 26.05 -24.02 -18.13
C ARG A 3 26.60 -22.63 -18.42
N PHE A 4 27.47 -22.13 -17.55
CA PHE A 4 28.43 -21.08 -17.88
C PHE A 4 29.70 -21.75 -18.38
N ASP A 5 30.04 -21.54 -19.65
CA ASP A 5 31.36 -21.87 -20.19
C ASP A 5 32.22 -20.61 -20.20
N SER A 6 33.41 -20.76 -19.61
CA SER A 6 34.48 -19.79 -19.55
C SER A 6 35.26 -19.78 -20.86
N VAL A 7 35.55 -18.60 -21.41
CA VAL A 7 36.66 -18.44 -22.36
C VAL A 7 37.50 -17.23 -21.97
N LEU A 8 38.71 -17.55 -21.50
CA LEU A 8 39.86 -16.66 -21.42
C LEU A 8 40.41 -16.43 -22.83
N GLY A 9 40.69 -15.17 -23.17
CA GLY A 9 41.42 -14.78 -24.36
C GLY A 9 41.99 -13.38 -24.19
N ALA A 10 43.29 -13.32 -23.90
CA ALA A 10 44.06 -12.08 -23.86
C ALA A 10 44.25 -11.54 -25.29
N ASP A 11 44.08 -10.23 -25.47
CA ASP A 11 44.68 -9.51 -26.60
C ASP A 11 45.00 -8.06 -26.20
N GLU A 12 46.26 -7.68 -26.43
CA GLU A 12 46.82 -6.35 -26.16
C GLU A 12 46.39 -5.38 -27.25
N GLY A 13 45.56 -4.39 -26.90
CA GLY A 13 45.10 -3.37 -27.85
C GLY A 13 45.12 -1.97 -27.26
N ARG A 14 46.25 -1.27 -27.36
CA ARG A 14 46.35 0.18 -27.15
C ARG A 14 45.30 0.91 -28.01
N ARG A 15 44.27 1.49 -27.38
CA ARG A 15 43.45 2.55 -27.99
C ARG A 15 43.25 3.71 -27.01
N ARG A 16 43.68 4.88 -27.47
CA ARG A 16 43.58 6.18 -26.79
C ARG A 16 42.11 6.60 -26.70
N VAL A 17 41.68 7.05 -25.52
CA VAL A 17 40.38 7.70 -25.29
C VAL A 17 40.62 9.18 -24.97
N PRO A 18 39.82 10.12 -25.52
CA PRO A 18 40.05 11.55 -25.38
C PRO A 18 39.64 12.06 -23.99
N ARG A 19 40.46 12.98 -23.45
CA ARG A 19 40.22 13.69 -22.20
C ARG A 19 39.01 14.62 -22.33
N ARG A 20 37.89 14.29 -21.69
CA ARG A 20 36.84 15.25 -21.36
C ARG A 20 37.19 15.93 -20.04
N THR A 21 37.20 17.26 -20.09
CA THR A 21 37.50 18.21 -19.01
C THR A 21 36.46 18.11 -17.89
N LEU A 22 36.85 17.50 -16.77
CA LEU A 22 36.12 17.57 -15.51
C LEU A 22 36.46 18.92 -14.85
N ARG A 23 35.47 19.82 -14.75
CA ARG A 23 35.58 21.04 -13.95
C ARG A 23 35.54 20.65 -12.47
N LEU A 24 36.73 20.57 -11.86
CA LEU A 24 36.91 20.53 -10.41
C LEU A 24 36.50 21.89 -9.83
N VAL A 25 35.45 21.89 -9.00
CA VAL A 25 35.18 22.97 -8.05
C VAL A 25 36.06 22.69 -6.83
N THR A 26 37.22 23.33 -6.80
CA THR A 26 38.15 23.24 -5.67
C THR A 26 37.65 24.17 -4.57
N ALA A 27 37.07 23.60 -3.50
CA ALA A 27 36.86 24.32 -2.25
C ALA A 27 38.23 24.55 -1.59
N ALA A 28 38.65 25.82 -1.53
CA ALA A 28 39.90 26.22 -0.91
C ALA A 28 39.81 26.05 0.62
N VAL A 29 40.41 24.98 1.14
CA VAL A 29 40.70 24.83 2.57
C VAL A 29 41.98 25.63 2.86
N VAL A 30 41.84 26.73 3.60
CA VAL A 30 42.99 27.47 4.14
C VAL A 30 43.56 26.65 5.29
N VAL A 31 44.62 25.89 4.98
CA VAL A 31 45.46 25.25 5.99
C VAL A 31 46.43 26.33 6.50
N ALA A 32 46.23 26.77 7.74
CA ALA A 32 47.26 27.52 8.46
C ALA A 32 48.38 26.55 8.86
N THR A 33 49.30 26.27 7.94
CA THR A 33 50.55 25.58 8.26
C THR A 33 51.44 26.53 9.05
N SER A 34 51.58 26.30 10.35
CA SER A 34 52.68 26.89 11.13
C SER A 34 53.99 26.38 10.55
N GLY A 35 54.73 27.26 9.90
CA GLY A 35 56.08 26.99 9.41
C GLY A 35 57.01 26.69 10.58
N ILE A 36 57.68 25.55 10.53
CA ILE A 36 58.89 25.31 11.31
C ILE A 36 60.01 26.08 10.58
N ILE A 37 60.29 27.29 11.05
CA ILE A 37 61.52 28.00 10.72
C ILE A 37 62.56 27.54 11.74
N GLY A 38 63.56 26.80 11.29
CA GLY A 38 64.81 26.68 12.03
C GLY A 38 65.52 28.03 12.02
N ALA A 39 65.56 28.70 13.17
CA ALA A 39 66.43 29.84 13.43
C ALA A 39 66.75 29.88 14.92
N ASP A 40 67.97 30.32 15.21
CA ASP A 40 68.67 30.32 16.49
C ASP A 40 67.84 30.62 17.74
N VAL A 41 68.12 29.87 18.82
CA VAL A 41 67.64 30.11 20.18
C VAL A 41 68.31 31.35 20.76
N ALA A 42 67.81 32.53 20.42
CA ALA A 42 67.93 33.72 21.24
C ALA A 42 66.72 33.76 22.19
N ALA A 43 66.97 33.61 23.49
CA ALA A 43 65.95 33.70 24.53
C ALA A 43 65.38 35.12 24.57
N ALA A 44 64.25 35.34 23.88
CA ALA A 44 63.42 36.52 24.05
C ALA A 44 62.50 36.31 25.26
N ASP A 45 62.49 37.26 26.20
CA ASP A 45 61.53 37.28 27.30
C ASP A 45 60.10 37.23 26.74
N PRO A 46 59.20 36.39 27.31
CA PRO A 46 57.82 36.32 26.85
C PRO A 46 57.14 37.66 27.10
N THR A 47 56.93 38.43 26.05
CA THR A 47 56.12 39.65 26.10
C THR A 47 54.65 39.24 26.25
N PRO A 48 53.91 39.81 27.22
CA PRO A 48 52.50 39.48 27.39
C PRO A 48 51.70 39.91 26.14
N PRO A 49 50.74 39.07 25.68
CA PRO A 49 50.03 39.29 24.43
C PRO A 49 49.25 40.61 24.42
N SER A 50 49.21 41.26 23.26
CA SER A 50 48.50 42.54 23.11
C SER A 50 46.98 42.33 23.07
N ALA A 51 46.22 43.40 23.32
CA ALA A 51 44.76 43.37 23.20
C ALA A 51 44.29 43.06 21.76
N GLN A 52 45.11 43.32 20.75
CA GLN A 52 44.83 42.98 19.36
C GLN A 52 45.00 41.47 19.14
N ASP A 53 46.07 40.87 19.66
CA ASP A 53 46.30 39.42 19.59
C ASP A 53 45.16 38.64 20.24
N VAL A 54 44.66 39.11 21.39
CA VAL A 54 43.51 38.51 22.06
C VAL A 54 42.22 38.63 21.22
N ARG A 55 41.99 39.76 20.54
CA ARG A 55 40.82 39.94 19.67
C ARG A 55 40.89 39.04 18.43
N ASP A 56 42.07 38.93 17.84
CA ASP A 56 42.28 38.13 16.63
C ASP A 56 42.20 36.63 16.96
N ALA A 57 42.76 36.19 18.09
CA ALA A 57 42.58 34.84 18.61
C ALA A 57 41.10 34.50 18.85
N ARG A 58 40.32 35.41 19.46
CA ARG A 58 38.87 35.22 19.65
C ARG A 58 38.13 35.09 18.31
N ARG A 59 38.43 35.94 17.33
CA ARG A 59 37.84 35.84 15.99
C ARG A 59 38.17 34.51 15.30
N ALA A 60 39.39 34.01 15.47
CA ALA A 60 39.81 32.72 14.93
C ALA A 60 39.06 31.56 15.59
N VAL A 61 38.89 31.58 16.91
CA VAL A 61 38.08 30.58 17.66
C VAL A 61 36.61 30.61 17.22
N ASP A 62 36.03 31.79 17.03
CA ASP A 62 34.65 31.94 16.55
C ASP A 62 34.48 31.38 15.13
N ALA A 63 35.44 31.64 14.24
CA ALA A 63 35.42 31.12 12.88
C ALA A 63 35.56 29.59 12.84
N ALA A 64 36.48 29.03 13.64
CA ALA A 64 36.64 27.59 13.78
C ALA A 64 35.37 26.92 14.35
N SER A 65 34.73 27.54 15.34
CA SER A 65 33.49 27.05 15.94
C SER A 65 32.33 27.01 14.92
N ARG A 66 32.23 28.00 14.03
CA ARG A 66 31.23 27.99 12.94
C ARG A 66 31.49 26.87 11.94
N SER A 67 32.74 26.65 11.54
CA SER A 67 33.11 25.56 10.63
C SER A 67 32.78 24.18 11.22
N VAL A 68 33.03 23.98 12.52
CA VAL A 68 32.63 22.77 13.24
C VAL A 68 31.11 22.57 13.20
N ALA A 69 30.33 23.61 13.48
CA ALA A 69 28.87 23.54 13.45
C ALA A 69 28.31 23.22 12.05
N GLU A 70 28.90 23.77 10.99
CA GLU A 70 28.53 23.47 9.60
C GLU A 70 28.79 22.00 9.25
N MET A 71 29.94 21.44 9.66
CA MET A 71 30.25 20.03 9.44
C MET A 71 29.29 19.09 10.19
N GLU A 72 28.98 19.39 11.46
CA GLU A 72 28.02 18.61 12.26
C GLU A 72 26.59 18.69 11.68
N LEU A 73 26.19 19.85 11.17
CA LEU A 73 24.92 20.00 10.46
C LEU A 73 24.90 19.16 9.19
N ARG A 74 25.98 19.14 8.41
CA ARG A 74 26.07 18.32 7.19
C ARG A 74 26.03 16.83 7.51
N LEU A 75 26.68 16.39 8.59
CA LEU A 75 26.59 15.01 9.09
C LEU A 75 25.15 14.63 9.46
N ALA A 76 24.42 15.52 10.14
CA ALA A 76 23.01 15.30 10.46
C ALA A 76 22.14 15.23 9.18
N GLN A 77 22.42 16.05 8.18
CA GLN A 77 21.73 16.00 6.88
C GLN A 77 22.00 14.68 6.15
N LEU A 78 23.25 14.18 6.14
CA LEU A 78 23.60 12.90 5.51
C LEU A 78 22.89 11.71 6.18
N SER A 79 22.78 11.73 7.51
CA SER A 79 22.01 10.75 8.28
C SER A 79 20.53 10.77 7.88
N ALA A 80 19.91 11.96 7.83
CA ALA A 80 18.52 12.11 7.39
C ALA A 80 18.31 11.67 5.92
N GLN A 81 19.27 11.94 5.03
CA GLN A 81 19.23 11.50 3.63
C GLN A 81 19.32 9.97 3.52
N SER A 82 20.15 9.32 4.34
CA SER A 82 20.21 7.85 4.41
C SER A 82 18.88 7.24 4.86
N ASP A 83 18.28 7.79 5.92
CA ASP A 83 17.00 7.31 6.43
C ASP A 83 15.88 7.50 5.38
N ALA A 84 15.86 8.65 4.69
CA ALA A 84 14.90 8.92 3.61
C ALA A 84 15.09 7.98 2.40
N ALA A 85 16.33 7.67 2.03
CA ALA A 85 16.62 6.72 0.95
C ALA A 85 16.13 5.31 1.28
N GLN A 86 16.39 4.82 2.49
CA GLN A 86 15.92 3.51 2.94
C GLN A 86 14.37 3.45 3.01
N LEU A 87 13.74 4.55 3.43
CA LEU A 87 12.29 4.69 3.44
C LEU A 87 11.69 4.63 2.02
N ALA A 88 12.34 5.29 1.06
CA ALA A 88 11.90 5.28 -0.34
C ALA A 88 11.91 3.86 -0.93
N VAL A 89 12.92 3.05 -0.61
CA VAL A 89 12.97 1.64 -1.03
C VAL A 89 11.81 0.84 -0.46
N GLN A 90 11.49 1.01 0.83
CA GLN A 90 10.36 0.32 1.46
C GLN A 90 9.04 0.68 0.79
N LYS A 91 8.82 1.98 0.53
CA LYS A 91 7.63 2.46 -0.19
C LYS A 91 7.50 1.86 -1.58
N ALA A 92 8.55 1.95 -2.39
CA ALA A 92 8.54 1.41 -3.74
C ALA A 92 8.35 -0.12 -3.74
N GLY A 93 8.89 -0.81 -2.74
CA GLY A 93 8.66 -2.25 -2.56
C GLY A 93 7.21 -2.61 -2.20
N GLU A 94 6.57 -1.83 -1.33
CA GLU A 94 5.14 -2.01 -1.05
C GLU A 94 4.27 -1.67 -2.26
N ASP A 95 4.58 -0.60 -3.00
CA ASP A 95 3.86 -0.24 -4.23
C ASP A 95 3.92 -1.36 -5.28
N TYR A 96 5.10 -1.97 -5.46
CA TYR A 96 5.23 -3.16 -6.30
C TYR A 96 4.39 -4.32 -5.78
N THR A 97 4.38 -4.57 -4.47
CA THR A 97 3.60 -5.67 -3.87
C THR A 97 2.10 -5.47 -4.05
N VAL A 98 1.62 -4.22 -3.98
CA VAL A 98 0.23 -3.85 -4.28
C VAL A 98 -0.10 -4.08 -5.74
N ALA A 99 0.74 -3.61 -6.66
CA ALA A 99 0.54 -3.82 -8.09
C ALA A 99 0.56 -5.32 -8.46
N LEU A 100 1.47 -6.09 -7.86
CA LEU A 100 1.54 -7.54 -8.03
C LEU A 100 0.27 -8.25 -7.55
N ALA A 101 -0.25 -7.85 -6.37
CA ALA A 101 -1.51 -8.40 -5.85
C ALA A 101 -2.71 -8.05 -6.74
N ALA A 102 -2.75 -6.82 -7.27
CA ALA A 102 -3.78 -6.40 -8.22
C ALA A 102 -3.72 -7.17 -9.53
N ALA A 103 -2.52 -7.41 -10.08
CA ALA A 103 -2.32 -8.23 -11.27
C ALA A 103 -2.82 -9.66 -11.07
N GLU A 104 -2.51 -10.28 -9.94
CA GLU A 104 -2.99 -11.63 -9.64
C GLU A 104 -4.52 -11.69 -9.48
N ALA A 105 -5.12 -10.70 -8.80
CA ALA A 105 -6.57 -10.61 -8.68
C ALA A 105 -7.25 -10.42 -10.05
N ALA A 106 -6.67 -9.59 -10.92
CA ALA A 106 -7.19 -9.35 -12.26
C ALA A 106 -7.12 -10.61 -13.13
N LYS A 107 -6.05 -11.41 -13.03
CA LYS A 107 -5.95 -12.72 -13.71
C LYS A 107 -7.04 -13.69 -13.28
N VAL A 108 -7.29 -13.79 -11.98
CA VAL A 108 -8.36 -14.65 -11.45
C VAL A 108 -9.72 -14.18 -11.95
N ALA A 109 -9.97 -12.87 -11.95
CA ALA A 109 -11.20 -12.29 -12.48
C ALA A 109 -11.37 -12.54 -13.99
N ALA A 110 -10.29 -12.42 -14.77
CA ALA A 110 -10.29 -12.73 -16.19
C ALA A 110 -10.61 -14.21 -16.44
N ALA A 111 -9.99 -15.12 -15.70
CA ALA A 111 -10.25 -16.55 -15.81
C ALA A 111 -11.72 -16.90 -15.50
N ASP A 112 -12.30 -16.31 -14.44
CA ASP A 112 -13.71 -16.48 -14.09
C ASP A 112 -14.64 -15.88 -15.17
N ALA A 113 -14.31 -14.71 -15.72
CA ALA A 113 -15.08 -14.09 -16.80
C ALA A 113 -15.06 -14.95 -18.08
N VAL A 114 -13.90 -15.52 -18.45
CA VAL A 114 -13.76 -16.44 -19.58
C VAL A 114 -14.59 -17.70 -19.36
N GLN A 115 -14.57 -18.29 -18.17
CA GLN A 115 -15.41 -19.45 -17.85
C GLN A 115 -16.90 -19.13 -17.98
N ARG A 116 -17.35 -18.00 -17.43
CA ARG A 116 -18.76 -17.57 -17.57
C ARG A 116 -19.17 -17.30 -19.01
N SER A 117 -18.26 -16.78 -19.84
CA SER A 117 -18.48 -16.62 -21.28
C SER A 117 -18.66 -17.98 -21.96
N ALA A 118 -17.77 -18.94 -21.68
CA ALA A 118 -17.86 -20.29 -22.25
C ALA A 118 -19.17 -21.01 -21.84
N ASP A 119 -19.59 -20.87 -20.58
CA ASP A 119 -20.87 -21.40 -20.11
C ASP A 119 -22.07 -20.77 -20.84
N ALA A 120 -22.01 -19.47 -21.14
CA ALA A 120 -23.06 -18.78 -21.85
C ALA A 120 -23.12 -19.16 -23.33
N ASP A 121 -21.96 -19.32 -23.98
CA ASP A 121 -21.86 -19.84 -25.34
C ASP A 121 -22.44 -21.26 -25.44
N ALA A 122 -22.13 -22.13 -24.46
CA ALA A 122 -22.70 -23.47 -24.39
C ALA A 122 -24.24 -23.46 -24.29
N ARG A 123 -24.81 -22.58 -23.45
CA ARG A 123 -26.26 -22.40 -23.34
C ARG A 123 -26.89 -21.89 -24.65
N ALA A 124 -26.22 -20.96 -25.34
CA ALA A 124 -26.69 -20.46 -26.63
C ALA A 124 -26.70 -21.56 -27.70
N GLU A 125 -25.68 -22.44 -27.72
CA GLU A 125 -25.64 -23.59 -28.62
C GLU A 125 -26.69 -24.65 -28.27
N ASP A 126 -26.98 -24.89 -27.00
CA ASP A 126 -28.06 -25.81 -26.61
C ASP A 126 -29.45 -25.26 -26.98
N ALA A 127 -29.69 -23.96 -26.79
CA ALA A 127 -30.91 -23.31 -27.26
C ALA A 127 -31.03 -23.39 -28.81
N ARG A 128 -29.91 -23.22 -29.52
CA ARG A 128 -29.83 -23.39 -30.97
C ARG A 128 -30.19 -24.81 -31.41
N ARG A 129 -29.64 -25.83 -30.74
CA ARG A 129 -29.94 -27.24 -31.03
C ARG A 129 -31.43 -27.54 -30.82
N THR A 130 -32.02 -27.00 -29.76
CA THR A 130 -33.45 -27.12 -29.47
C THR A 130 -34.30 -26.52 -30.59
N LEU A 131 -33.97 -25.29 -31.02
CA LEU A 131 -34.65 -24.63 -32.13
C LEU A 131 -34.53 -25.42 -33.45
N VAL A 132 -33.33 -25.95 -33.76
CA VAL A 132 -33.10 -26.78 -34.95
C VAL A 132 -33.87 -28.10 -34.88
N ALA A 133 -33.99 -28.71 -33.69
CA ALA A 133 -34.77 -29.93 -33.50
C ALA A 133 -36.26 -29.67 -33.76
N MET A 134 -36.82 -28.58 -33.23
CA MET A 134 -38.21 -28.16 -33.48
C MET A 134 -38.45 -27.87 -34.97
N ALA A 135 -37.53 -27.15 -35.64
CA ALA A 135 -37.64 -26.85 -37.06
C ALA A 135 -37.62 -28.11 -37.93
N ARG A 136 -36.77 -29.10 -37.59
CA ARG A 136 -36.71 -30.39 -38.30
C ARG A 136 -37.99 -31.20 -38.11
N GLU A 137 -38.58 -31.18 -36.92
CA GLU A 137 -39.86 -31.86 -36.67
C GLU A 137 -40.99 -31.22 -37.46
N ALA A 138 -41.09 -29.88 -37.44
CA ALA A 138 -42.06 -29.14 -38.24
C ALA A 138 -41.94 -29.46 -39.74
N ALA A 139 -40.71 -29.53 -40.26
CA ALA A 139 -40.45 -29.89 -41.65
C ALA A 139 -40.84 -31.34 -42.00
N ARG A 140 -40.67 -32.28 -41.06
CA ARG A 140 -41.07 -33.70 -41.25
C ARG A 140 -42.59 -33.88 -41.21
N SER A 141 -43.28 -33.11 -40.38
CA SER A 141 -44.76 -33.09 -40.30
C SER A 141 -45.45 -32.41 -41.50
N GLY A 142 -44.72 -32.23 -42.62
CA GLY A 142 -45.30 -31.79 -43.89
C GLY A 142 -45.79 -30.35 -43.94
N GLY A 143 -45.43 -29.50 -42.97
CA GLY A 143 -45.79 -28.08 -42.95
C GLY A 143 -47.29 -27.83 -43.08
N ASN A 144 -48.05 -28.06 -42.01
CA ASN A 144 -49.47 -27.69 -41.87
C ASN A 144 -50.47 -28.22 -42.92
N VAL A 145 -50.07 -28.91 -43.99
CA VAL A 145 -51.01 -29.43 -44.99
C VAL A 145 -51.86 -30.57 -44.39
N GLU A 146 -51.25 -31.45 -43.59
CA GLU A 146 -51.94 -32.52 -42.85
C GLU A 146 -52.76 -31.97 -41.68
N ALA A 147 -52.32 -30.89 -41.03
CA ALA A 147 -53.08 -30.21 -39.98
C ALA A 147 -54.31 -29.47 -40.54
N LEU A 148 -54.17 -28.83 -41.72
CA LEU A 148 -55.29 -28.24 -42.46
C LEU A 148 -56.27 -29.31 -42.93
N GLN A 149 -55.79 -30.43 -43.46
CA GLN A 149 -56.62 -31.58 -43.83
C GLN A 149 -57.35 -32.18 -42.62
N ALA A 150 -56.69 -32.28 -41.46
CA ALA A 150 -57.25 -32.80 -40.21
C ALA A 150 -58.23 -31.84 -39.50
N VAL A 151 -58.12 -30.53 -39.76
CA VAL A 151 -59.09 -29.51 -39.31
C VAL A 151 -60.32 -29.49 -40.23
N LEU A 152 -60.11 -29.61 -41.54
CA LEU A 152 -61.18 -29.70 -42.56
C LEU A 152 -62.00 -30.99 -42.47
N SER A 153 -61.46 -32.05 -41.84
CA SER A 153 -62.12 -33.35 -41.62
C SER A 153 -62.59 -33.58 -40.17
N ALA A 154 -62.63 -32.54 -39.33
CA ALA A 154 -63.05 -32.67 -37.94
C ALA A 154 -64.57 -32.84 -37.78
N ASP A 155 -65.01 -33.91 -37.09
CA ASP A 155 -66.41 -34.19 -36.77
C ASP A 155 -66.92 -33.33 -35.59
N GLY A 156 -67.06 -32.02 -35.82
CA GLY A 156 -67.81 -31.11 -34.94
C GLY A 156 -67.00 -30.07 -34.14
N PHE A 157 -67.72 -29.04 -33.67
CA PHE A 157 -67.15 -27.80 -33.09
C PHE A 157 -66.21 -28.00 -31.88
N ARG A 158 -66.46 -29.00 -31.03
CA ARG A 158 -65.62 -29.29 -29.85
C ARG A 158 -64.25 -29.84 -30.21
N ASP A 159 -64.13 -30.53 -31.34
CA ASP A 159 -62.87 -31.14 -31.78
C ASP A 159 -61.98 -30.11 -32.48
N VAL A 160 -62.60 -29.19 -33.23
CA VAL A 160 -61.94 -28.00 -33.79
C VAL A 160 -61.32 -27.14 -32.69
N ALA A 161 -62.05 -26.88 -31.59
CA ALA A 161 -61.54 -26.07 -30.47
C ALA A 161 -60.35 -26.71 -29.74
N ARG A 162 -60.35 -28.04 -29.53
CA ARG A 162 -59.20 -28.72 -28.91
C ARG A 162 -57.96 -28.67 -29.82
N ARG A 163 -58.15 -28.84 -31.12
CA ARG A 163 -57.06 -28.79 -32.10
C ARG A 163 -56.53 -27.37 -32.32
N SER A 164 -57.38 -26.34 -32.26
CA SER A 164 -56.92 -24.95 -32.31
C SER A 164 -56.07 -24.58 -31.09
N THR A 165 -56.47 -24.99 -29.88
CA THR A 165 -55.66 -24.77 -28.68
C THR A 165 -54.33 -25.53 -28.72
N ALA A 166 -54.30 -26.73 -29.30
CA ALA A 166 -53.06 -27.49 -29.48
C ALA A 166 -52.10 -26.81 -30.48
N LEU A 167 -52.62 -26.26 -31.57
CA LEU A 167 -51.85 -25.46 -32.53
C LEU A 167 -51.28 -24.18 -31.89
N GLU A 168 -52.10 -23.45 -31.12
CA GLU A 168 -51.67 -22.25 -30.39
C GLU A 168 -50.57 -22.54 -29.35
N GLN A 169 -50.67 -23.66 -28.64
CA GLN A 169 -49.63 -24.10 -27.71
C GLN A 169 -48.33 -24.47 -28.43
N MET A 170 -48.41 -25.06 -29.62
CA MET A 170 -47.23 -25.39 -30.43
C MET A 170 -46.55 -24.13 -30.98
N THR A 171 -47.31 -23.16 -31.49
CA THR A 171 -46.76 -21.88 -31.94
C THR A 171 -46.16 -21.09 -30.78
N GLY A 172 -46.81 -21.09 -29.61
CA GLY A 172 -46.28 -20.45 -28.40
C GLY A 172 -44.94 -21.04 -27.95
N LYS A 173 -44.77 -22.37 -28.02
CA LYS A 173 -43.50 -23.05 -27.70
C LYS A 173 -42.39 -22.76 -28.71
N ALA A 174 -42.73 -22.64 -30.00
CA ALA A 174 -41.75 -22.28 -31.03
C ALA A 174 -41.28 -20.83 -30.86
N ASP A 175 -42.20 -19.92 -30.58
CA ASP A 175 -41.87 -18.52 -30.28
C ASP A 175 -41.00 -18.42 -29.01
N GLU A 176 -41.35 -19.15 -27.95
CA GLU A 176 -40.56 -19.25 -26.72
C GLU A 176 -39.13 -19.72 -27.00
N ALA A 177 -38.95 -20.80 -27.78
CA ALA A 177 -37.62 -21.31 -28.13
C ALA A 177 -36.79 -20.31 -28.96
N VAL A 178 -37.42 -19.54 -29.85
CA VAL A 178 -36.74 -18.45 -30.58
C VAL A 178 -36.32 -17.33 -29.64
N GLN A 179 -37.18 -16.93 -28.70
CA GLN A 179 -36.85 -15.88 -27.72
C GLN A 179 -35.76 -16.34 -26.76
N GLU A 180 -35.80 -17.58 -26.29
CA GLU A 180 -34.78 -18.18 -25.43
C GLU A 180 -33.42 -18.21 -26.13
N PHE A 181 -33.38 -18.65 -27.39
CA PHE A 181 -32.15 -18.63 -28.18
C PHE A 181 -31.60 -17.21 -28.36
N ARG A 182 -32.44 -16.24 -28.71
CA ARG A 182 -32.03 -14.83 -28.86
C ARG A 182 -31.50 -14.25 -27.54
N ALA A 183 -32.17 -14.55 -26.44
CA ALA A 183 -31.73 -14.13 -25.10
C ALA A 183 -30.38 -14.78 -24.74
N ALA A 184 -30.22 -16.08 -24.99
CA ALA A 184 -28.98 -16.79 -24.73
C ALA A 184 -27.82 -16.25 -25.58
N GLN A 185 -28.05 -15.94 -26.87
CA GLN A 185 -27.05 -15.31 -27.73
C GLN A 185 -26.64 -13.91 -27.24
N LEU A 186 -27.60 -13.09 -26.79
CA LEU A 186 -27.30 -11.77 -26.25
C LEU A 186 -26.44 -11.89 -24.98
N VAL A 187 -26.81 -12.78 -24.07
CA VAL A 187 -26.03 -13.04 -22.84
C VAL A 187 -24.62 -13.51 -23.16
N ALA A 188 -24.49 -14.46 -24.11
CA ALA A 188 -23.21 -14.94 -24.60
C ALA A 188 -22.35 -13.80 -25.15
N SER A 189 -22.89 -12.94 -26.01
CA SER A 189 -22.15 -11.79 -26.55
C SER A 189 -21.67 -10.81 -25.47
N VAL A 190 -22.52 -10.49 -24.48
CA VAL A 190 -22.17 -9.57 -23.39
C VAL A 190 -21.10 -10.17 -22.49
N LEU A 191 -21.16 -11.46 -22.21
CA LEU A 191 -20.15 -12.14 -21.39
C LEU A 191 -18.84 -12.32 -22.14
N ALA A 192 -18.87 -12.52 -23.46
CA ALA A 192 -17.66 -12.53 -24.29
C ALA A 192 -16.96 -11.17 -24.29
N ASP A 193 -17.72 -10.07 -24.38
CA ASP A 193 -17.15 -8.72 -24.28
C ASP A 193 -16.56 -8.46 -22.89
N ARG A 194 -17.26 -8.87 -21.82
CA ARG A 194 -16.73 -8.77 -20.45
C ARG A 194 -15.48 -9.60 -20.22
N ALA A 195 -15.41 -10.80 -20.79
CA ALA A 195 -14.22 -11.64 -20.73
C ALA A 195 -13.03 -10.96 -21.41
N ARG A 196 -13.22 -10.39 -22.61
CA ARG A 196 -12.18 -9.61 -23.30
C ARG A 196 -11.72 -8.40 -22.50
N THR A 197 -12.65 -7.63 -21.93
CA THR A 197 -12.29 -6.50 -21.05
C THR A 197 -11.49 -6.98 -19.83
N ALA A 198 -11.92 -8.06 -19.16
CA ALA A 198 -11.21 -8.58 -18.00
C ALA A 198 -9.80 -9.11 -18.35
N GLU A 199 -9.61 -9.71 -19.51
CA GLU A 199 -8.28 -10.10 -20.01
C GLU A 199 -7.39 -8.89 -20.28
N ASP A 200 -7.93 -7.80 -20.84
CA ASP A 200 -7.18 -6.58 -21.08
C ASP A 200 -6.83 -5.85 -19.77
N ASP A 201 -7.75 -5.83 -18.80
CA ASP A 201 -7.50 -5.32 -17.44
C ASP A 201 -6.39 -6.13 -16.75
N ALA A 202 -6.39 -7.46 -16.91
CA ALA A 202 -5.33 -8.32 -16.37
C ALA A 202 -3.96 -8.02 -16.99
N LYS A 203 -3.89 -7.82 -18.32
CA LYS A 203 -2.64 -7.41 -19.01
C LYS A 203 -2.17 -6.03 -18.54
N ALA A 204 -3.08 -5.08 -18.40
CA ALA A 204 -2.75 -3.74 -17.90
C ALA A 204 -2.18 -3.81 -16.48
N ALA A 205 -2.81 -4.58 -15.58
CA ALA A 205 -2.33 -4.76 -14.22
C ALA A 205 -0.96 -5.47 -14.15
N GLU A 206 -0.68 -6.43 -15.05
CA GLU A 206 0.66 -7.02 -15.17
C GLU A 206 1.72 -5.99 -15.60
N GLN A 207 1.38 -5.10 -16.54
CA GLN A 207 2.28 -4.02 -16.98
C GLN A 207 2.55 -3.04 -15.84
N ASP A 208 1.51 -2.67 -15.09
CA ASP A 208 1.64 -1.82 -13.90
C ASP A 208 2.55 -2.46 -12.85
N ALA A 209 2.39 -3.77 -12.59
CA ALA A 209 3.28 -4.51 -11.70
C ALA A 209 4.74 -4.53 -12.19
N SER A 210 4.97 -4.70 -13.50
CA SER A 210 6.31 -4.64 -14.09
C SER A 210 6.93 -3.24 -13.98
N ALA A 211 6.14 -2.18 -14.20
CA ALA A 211 6.59 -0.80 -14.06
C ALA A 211 6.92 -0.45 -12.60
N ALA A 212 6.10 -0.92 -11.66
CA ALA A 212 6.35 -0.76 -10.23
C ALA A 212 7.61 -1.52 -9.79
N LEU A 213 7.86 -2.72 -10.32
CA LEU A 213 9.10 -3.47 -10.06
C LEU A 213 10.33 -2.70 -10.55
N ALA A 214 10.30 -2.17 -11.78
CA ALA A 214 11.38 -1.38 -12.32
C ALA A 214 11.65 -0.13 -11.47
N THR A 215 10.59 0.52 -10.98
CA THR A 215 10.69 1.65 -10.05
C THR A 215 11.33 1.25 -8.73
N ALA A 216 10.94 0.12 -8.14
CA ALA A 216 11.53 -0.40 -6.91
C ALA A 216 13.02 -0.74 -7.08
N GLN A 217 13.39 -1.39 -8.18
CA GLN A 217 14.78 -1.72 -8.51
C GLN A 217 15.63 -0.47 -8.71
N LYS A 218 15.11 0.52 -9.45
CA LYS A 218 15.80 1.79 -9.66
C LYS A 218 15.98 2.56 -8.35
N THR A 219 14.94 2.61 -7.53
CA THR A 219 14.98 3.24 -6.19
C THR A 219 16.01 2.56 -5.29
N GLN A 220 16.11 1.22 -5.33
CA GLN A 220 17.16 0.49 -4.62
C GLN A 220 18.55 0.90 -5.09
N GLN A 221 18.80 0.92 -6.40
CA GLN A 221 20.10 1.30 -6.96
C GLN A 221 20.49 2.74 -6.59
N ASP A 222 19.54 3.67 -6.64
CA ASP A 222 19.76 5.06 -6.26
C ASP A 222 20.00 5.21 -4.76
N SER A 223 19.28 4.46 -3.94
CA SER A 223 19.53 4.39 -2.50
C SER A 223 20.93 3.85 -2.20
N ASP A 224 21.35 2.75 -2.82
CA ASP A 224 22.68 2.17 -2.61
C ASP A 224 23.79 3.14 -3.03
N ALA A 225 23.63 3.81 -4.18
CA ALA A 225 24.56 4.84 -4.63
C ALA A 225 24.62 6.03 -3.65
N ALA A 226 23.47 6.49 -3.14
CA ALA A 226 23.40 7.57 -2.16
C ALA A 226 24.05 7.18 -0.82
N LEU A 227 23.87 5.94 -0.36
CA LEU A 227 24.51 5.44 0.87
C LEU A 227 26.03 5.37 0.72
N VAL A 228 26.54 4.90 -0.42
CA VAL A 228 27.99 4.88 -0.69
C VAL A 228 28.57 6.28 -0.77
N ALA A 229 27.92 7.19 -1.52
CA ALA A 229 28.37 8.58 -1.64
C ALA A 229 28.32 9.32 -0.29
N GLY A 230 27.23 9.14 0.47
CA GLY A 230 27.06 9.74 1.78
C GLY A 230 28.04 9.21 2.82
N ALA A 231 28.40 7.92 2.77
CA ALA A 231 29.43 7.34 3.64
C ALA A 231 30.81 7.97 3.38
N ALA A 232 31.19 8.15 2.11
CA ALA A 232 32.45 8.80 1.75
C ALA A 232 32.51 10.26 2.22
N GLU A 233 31.42 11.01 2.04
CA GLU A 233 31.33 12.40 2.52
C GLU A 233 31.38 12.47 4.05
N ARG A 234 30.68 11.57 4.75
CA ARG A 234 30.73 11.46 6.21
C ARG A 234 32.15 11.21 6.71
N ASP A 235 32.92 10.31 6.10
CA ASP A 235 34.31 10.06 6.52
C ASP A 235 35.23 11.26 6.31
N GLN A 236 35.02 12.04 5.25
CA GLN A 236 35.73 13.30 5.03
C GLN A 236 35.38 14.34 6.11
N LEU A 237 34.09 14.48 6.44
CA LEU A 237 33.63 15.39 7.48
C LEU A 237 34.14 14.99 8.87
N ILE A 238 34.15 13.70 9.20
CA ILE A 238 34.72 13.20 10.47
C ILE A 238 36.21 13.53 10.56
N SER A 239 36.95 13.34 9.46
CA SER A 239 38.39 13.64 9.43
C SER A 239 38.66 15.14 9.58
N ALA A 240 37.84 15.99 8.94
CA ALA A 240 37.93 17.44 9.06
C ALA A 240 37.52 17.93 10.47
N LEU A 241 36.51 17.31 11.07
CA LEU A 241 36.05 17.60 12.43
C LEU A 241 37.10 17.21 13.47
N ALA A 242 37.75 16.06 13.28
CA ALA A 242 38.88 15.62 14.11
C ALA A 242 40.08 16.58 14.01
N ALA A 243 40.43 17.03 12.81
CA ALA A 243 41.47 18.03 12.61
C ALA A 243 41.12 19.38 13.28
N ALA A 244 39.87 19.85 13.11
CA ALA A 244 39.40 21.10 13.70
C ALA A 244 39.36 21.08 15.23
N ARG A 245 39.09 19.91 15.84
CA ARG A 245 39.05 19.70 17.29
C ARG A 245 40.37 19.19 17.88
N GLN A 246 41.37 18.93 17.05
CA GLN A 246 42.63 18.29 17.44
C GLN A 246 42.42 16.95 18.16
N THR A 247 41.45 16.16 17.70
CA THR A 247 41.12 14.81 18.20
C THR A 247 41.45 13.73 17.15
N SER A 248 41.28 12.45 17.50
CA SER A 248 41.36 11.36 16.53
C SER A 248 40.03 11.19 15.77
N ALA A 249 40.11 10.76 14.50
CA ALA A 249 38.93 10.47 13.67
C ALA A 249 38.05 9.36 14.26
N GLU A 250 38.65 8.39 14.96
CA GLU A 250 37.91 7.30 15.64
C GLU A 250 37.08 7.83 16.81
N LEU A 251 37.65 8.70 17.64
CA LEU A 251 36.93 9.31 18.76
C LEU A 251 35.79 10.19 18.26
N GLU A 252 36.03 10.98 17.21
CA GLU A 252 34.99 11.82 16.63
C GLU A 252 33.90 10.99 15.97
N ARG A 253 34.25 9.91 15.26
CA ARG A 253 33.26 8.95 14.73
C ARG A 253 32.38 8.39 15.85
N ALA A 254 32.98 7.90 16.93
CA ALA A 254 32.25 7.36 18.08
C ALA A 254 31.34 8.42 18.73
N ARG A 255 31.80 9.68 18.81
CA ARG A 255 30.99 10.79 19.30
C ARG A 255 29.78 11.05 18.42
N GLN A 256 29.96 11.15 17.10
CA GLN A 256 28.87 11.39 16.16
C GLN A 256 27.86 10.23 16.16
N ASP A 257 28.34 8.99 16.24
CA ASP A 257 27.49 7.81 16.34
C ASP A 257 26.67 7.79 17.64
N ALA A 258 27.28 8.18 18.76
CA ALA A 258 26.58 8.31 20.04
C ALA A 258 25.51 9.40 20.01
N LEU A 259 25.80 10.57 19.41
CA LEU A 259 24.84 11.67 19.25
C LEU A 259 23.65 11.26 18.38
N GLU A 260 23.91 10.54 17.30
CA GLU A 260 22.85 10.02 16.42
C GLU A 260 22.00 8.95 17.13
N ALA A 261 22.63 8.01 17.83
CA ALA A 261 21.94 6.98 18.60
C ALA A 261 21.04 7.60 19.68
N ASP A 262 21.54 8.60 20.40
CA ASP A 262 20.81 9.34 21.43
C ASP A 262 19.63 10.14 20.84
N ARG A 263 19.82 10.78 19.67
CA ARG A 263 18.73 11.43 18.93
C ARG A 263 17.64 10.43 18.53
N ARG A 264 18.03 9.28 17.97
CA ARG A 264 17.10 8.22 17.57
C ARG A 264 16.36 7.66 18.79
N ALA A 265 17.06 7.39 19.90
CA ALA A 265 16.47 6.89 21.14
C ALA A 265 15.45 7.87 21.74
N ARG A 266 15.77 9.17 21.78
CA ARG A 266 14.81 10.19 22.26
C ARG A 266 13.56 10.28 21.37
N ALA A 267 13.74 10.26 20.05
CA ALA A 267 12.63 10.31 19.11
C ALA A 267 11.73 9.06 19.26
N ASP A 268 12.35 7.89 19.41
CA ASP A 268 11.65 6.62 19.55
C ASP A 268 10.92 6.51 20.89
N GLU A 269 11.52 6.96 21.99
CA GLU A 269 10.85 7.01 23.29
C GLU A 269 9.67 7.99 23.28
N ALA A 270 9.82 9.17 22.68
CA ALA A 270 8.70 10.10 22.51
C ALA A 270 7.56 9.47 21.69
N ALA A 271 7.88 8.76 20.62
CA ALA A 271 6.91 8.03 19.81
C ALA A 271 6.25 6.87 20.58
N ARG A 272 7.02 6.15 21.41
CA ARG A 272 6.51 5.09 22.28
C ARG A 272 5.49 5.63 23.27
N GLN A 273 5.81 6.73 23.94
CA GLN A 273 4.89 7.38 24.88
C GLN A 273 3.61 7.85 24.18
N ALA A 274 3.72 8.35 22.94
CA ALA A 274 2.56 8.73 22.15
C ALA A 274 1.71 7.52 21.74
N ALA A 275 2.33 6.40 21.34
CA ALA A 275 1.65 5.18 20.90
C ALA A 275 0.97 4.42 22.05
N LEU A 276 1.53 4.49 23.26
CA LEU A 276 0.95 3.89 24.47
C LEU A 276 -0.10 4.79 25.15
N ARG A 277 -0.29 6.01 24.68
CA ARG A 277 -1.28 6.93 25.25
C ARG A 277 -2.69 6.46 24.88
N PRO A 278 -3.63 6.41 25.83
CA PRO A 278 -5.03 6.12 25.51
C PRO A 278 -5.56 7.14 24.50
N PRO A 279 -6.38 6.73 23.50
CA PRO A 279 -7.01 7.67 22.61
C PRO A 279 -7.89 8.62 23.43
N VAL A 280 -7.58 9.91 23.39
CA VAL A 280 -8.36 10.92 24.09
C VAL A 280 -9.72 10.99 23.39
N ALA A 281 -10.82 10.81 24.13
CA ALA A 281 -12.16 11.03 23.60
C ALA A 281 -12.22 12.46 23.01
N ALA A 282 -12.65 12.58 21.76
CA ALA A 282 -12.84 13.88 21.14
C ALA A 282 -13.74 14.75 22.06
N PRO A 283 -13.40 16.02 22.32
CA PRO A 283 -14.29 16.90 23.07
C PRO A 283 -15.65 16.95 22.35
N PRO A 284 -16.78 17.00 23.08
CA PRO A 284 -18.08 17.08 22.45
C PRO A 284 -18.11 18.32 21.55
N ALA A 285 -18.47 18.11 20.28
CA ALA A 285 -18.67 19.20 19.33
C ALA A 285 -19.63 20.20 19.97
N SER A 286 -19.17 21.42 20.18
CA SER A 286 -20.02 22.50 20.65
C SER A 286 -21.15 22.69 19.64
N SER A 287 -22.36 22.37 20.09
CA SER A 287 -23.60 22.66 19.39
C SER A 287 -23.65 24.12 18.99
N GLY A 288 -23.95 24.37 17.72
CA GLY A 288 -23.93 25.68 17.10
C GLY A 288 -24.73 26.75 17.85
N GLY A 289 -24.08 27.89 18.08
CA GLY A 289 -24.73 29.16 18.37
C GLY A 289 -24.85 29.97 17.08
N SER A 290 -26.08 30.06 16.57
CA SER A 290 -26.48 31.03 15.56
C SER A 290 -26.38 32.45 16.12
N THR A 291 -25.60 33.31 15.47
CA THR A 291 -25.77 34.77 15.58
C THR A 291 -25.60 35.39 14.21
N GLY A 292 -26.69 35.94 13.69
CA GLY A 292 -26.77 36.62 12.40
C GLY A 292 -25.90 37.88 12.34
N SER A 293 -25.40 38.17 11.15
CA SER A 293 -24.66 39.39 10.83
C SER A 293 -25.49 40.21 9.84
N THR A 294 -26.31 41.12 10.37
CA THR A 294 -26.78 42.31 9.65
C THR A 294 -25.71 43.39 9.67
N GLY A 295 -25.60 44.13 8.56
CA GLY A 295 -24.47 44.97 8.20
C GLY A 295 -24.24 46.25 9.03
N GLY A 296 -23.15 46.91 8.67
CA GLY A 296 -22.77 48.23 9.18
C GLY A 296 -21.40 48.63 8.65
N SER A 297 -21.39 49.53 7.67
CA SER A 297 -20.21 50.19 7.12
C SER A 297 -19.69 51.28 8.07
N THR A 298 -18.37 51.47 8.05
CA THR A 298 -17.57 52.71 8.26
C THR A 298 -16.12 52.22 8.46
N GLY A 299 -15.07 52.68 7.80
CA GLY A 299 -14.77 53.99 7.24
C GLY A 299 -13.38 54.38 7.75
N SER A 300 -12.55 54.94 6.86
CA SER A 300 -11.21 55.53 7.06
C SER A 300 -9.99 54.60 7.04
N ALA A 301 -8.83 54.96 6.49
CA ALA A 301 -8.35 55.90 5.47
C ALA A 301 -6.84 56.06 5.71
N GLY A 302 -6.07 56.29 4.65
CA GLY A 302 -4.64 56.66 4.67
C GLY A 302 -3.76 55.48 4.27
N GLY A 303 -3.19 55.41 3.06
CA GLY A 303 -2.39 56.44 2.37
C GLY A 303 -0.95 56.32 2.86
N SER A 304 0.11 56.20 2.06
CA SER A 304 0.28 56.43 0.64
C SER A 304 1.68 55.92 0.21
N THR A 305 1.75 55.38 -1.00
CA THR A 305 2.73 55.66 -2.07
C THR A 305 4.24 55.51 -1.90
N GLY A 306 4.81 54.80 -2.89
CA GLY A 306 6.10 55.11 -3.53
C GLY A 306 7.05 53.93 -3.51
N GLY A 307 7.43 53.25 -4.60
CA GLY A 307 7.27 53.51 -6.03
C GLY A 307 8.60 53.21 -6.76
N SER A 308 8.53 52.35 -7.78
CA SER A 308 9.47 52.24 -8.92
C SER A 308 10.84 51.56 -8.65
N THR A 309 11.45 50.74 -9.51
CA THR A 309 11.26 50.42 -10.95
C THR A 309 12.25 49.34 -11.38
N GLY A 310 11.90 48.57 -12.43
CA GLY A 310 12.82 47.97 -13.40
C GLY A 310 13.20 46.51 -13.13
N GLY A 311 13.12 45.55 -14.06
CA GLY A 311 12.82 45.58 -15.48
C GLY A 311 13.46 44.35 -16.15
N SER A 312 12.78 43.81 -17.17
CA SER A 312 13.31 42.94 -18.25
C SER A 312 13.27 41.40 -18.08
N ASN A 313 12.15 40.83 -18.54
CA ASN A 313 11.99 40.02 -19.77
C ASN A 313 12.94 38.82 -20.04
N SER A 314 12.39 37.61 -20.20
CA SER A 314 12.20 36.93 -21.50
C SER A 314 11.84 35.44 -21.33
N GLY A 315 11.02 34.89 -22.24
CA GLY A 315 11.08 33.46 -22.59
C GLY A 315 9.82 32.62 -22.39
N SER A 316 8.89 32.74 -23.33
CA SER A 316 7.69 31.91 -23.51
C SER A 316 8.01 30.44 -23.83
N THR A 317 7.17 29.51 -23.40
CA THR A 317 6.55 28.49 -24.28
C THR A 317 5.33 27.88 -23.59
N GLY A 318 4.20 27.96 -24.29
CA GLY A 318 2.90 27.48 -23.83
C GLY A 318 2.68 25.98 -24.01
N GLY A 319 1.74 25.46 -23.24
CA GLY A 319 1.11 24.16 -23.42
C GLY A 319 -0.33 24.26 -22.91
N SER A 320 -1.27 24.18 -23.85
CA SER A 320 -2.67 24.54 -23.70
C SER A 320 -3.44 23.63 -22.74
N ASN A 321 -4.24 24.27 -21.90
CA ASN A 321 -5.25 23.66 -21.04
C ASN A 321 -6.53 23.47 -21.86
N GLY A 322 -7.11 22.27 -21.81
CA GLY A 322 -8.40 21.95 -22.40
C GLY A 322 -9.17 21.05 -21.43
N GLY A 323 -9.93 21.66 -20.53
CA GLY A 323 -10.86 20.95 -19.67
C GLY A 323 -12.25 20.88 -20.32
N SER A 324 -12.98 19.81 -20.07
CA SER A 324 -14.42 19.88 -19.78
C SER A 324 -14.94 18.55 -19.24
N THR A 325 -15.45 18.64 -18.00
CA THR A 325 -16.73 18.07 -17.46
C THR A 325 -16.98 16.55 -17.58
N GLY A 326 -17.43 15.82 -16.56
CA GLY A 326 -18.36 16.15 -15.49
C GLY A 326 -19.60 15.26 -15.66
N GLY A 327 -19.78 14.25 -14.81
CA GLY A 327 -20.94 13.37 -14.84
C GLY A 327 -20.94 12.39 -13.67
N GLY A 328 -21.85 12.62 -12.72
CA GLY A 328 -21.90 11.99 -11.41
C GLY A 328 -22.53 10.59 -11.35
N SER A 329 -22.43 10.06 -10.14
CA SER A 329 -22.86 8.76 -9.64
C SER A 329 -24.35 8.45 -9.80
N THR A 330 -24.66 7.16 -10.00
CA THR A 330 -25.80 6.50 -9.34
C THR A 330 -25.44 5.06 -8.99
N GLY A 331 -25.51 4.74 -7.70
CA GLY A 331 -25.42 3.37 -7.19
C GLY A 331 -26.68 2.57 -7.49
N GLY A 332 -26.50 1.27 -7.71
CA GLY A 332 -27.57 0.30 -7.90
C GLY A 332 -27.21 -0.99 -7.18
N SER A 333 -27.72 -1.14 -5.95
CA SER A 333 -27.71 -2.38 -5.18
C SER A 333 -28.69 -3.37 -5.82
N THR A 334 -28.19 -4.55 -6.23
CA THR A 334 -28.99 -5.76 -6.47
C THR A 334 -28.17 -6.90 -5.86
N GLY A 335 -28.61 -7.60 -4.82
CA GLY A 335 -29.85 -8.38 -4.79
C GLY A 335 -29.52 -9.83 -5.18
N GLY A 336 -28.59 -10.46 -4.46
CA GLY A 336 -28.21 -11.86 -4.68
C GLY A 336 -29.29 -12.80 -4.17
N GLY A 337 -30.12 -13.33 -5.07
CA GLY A 337 -31.05 -14.42 -4.80
C GLY A 337 -30.33 -15.76 -4.93
N SER A 338 -30.18 -16.46 -3.80
CA SER A 338 -29.79 -17.87 -3.74
C SER A 338 -30.91 -18.76 -4.26
N THR A 339 -30.62 -19.59 -5.26
CA THR A 339 -31.44 -20.73 -5.66
C THR A 339 -31.09 -21.95 -4.78
N GLY A 340 -31.89 -22.18 -3.75
CA GLY A 340 -31.87 -23.39 -2.94
C GLY A 340 -32.88 -24.41 -3.46
N GLY A 341 -32.39 -25.62 -3.75
CA GLY A 341 -33.18 -26.74 -4.26
C GLY A 341 -34.23 -27.25 -3.28
N GLY A 342 -35.30 -27.79 -3.84
CA GLY A 342 -36.40 -28.41 -3.12
C GLY A 342 -36.02 -29.71 -2.43
N SER A 343 -36.64 -29.94 -1.28
CA SER A 343 -36.93 -31.29 -0.80
C SER A 343 -38.24 -31.29 -0.02
N THR A 344 -38.92 -32.41 -0.20
CA THR A 344 -40.32 -32.75 0.07
C THR A 344 -40.71 -32.73 1.54
N GLY A 345 -42.00 -32.50 1.78
CA GLY A 345 -42.60 -32.36 3.10
C GLY A 345 -43.06 -33.63 3.80
N GLY A 346 -43.79 -33.38 4.90
CA GLY A 346 -44.38 -34.33 5.86
C GLY A 346 -43.81 -34.01 7.25
N GLY A 347 -44.55 -33.71 8.32
CA GLY A 347 -45.98 -33.66 8.60
C GLY A 347 -46.14 -33.68 10.14
N SER A 348 -47.25 -33.13 10.62
CA SER A 348 -47.90 -33.39 11.92
C SER A 348 -47.55 -32.61 13.22
N THR A 349 -48.51 -31.73 13.57
CA THR A 349 -49.42 -31.72 14.76
C THR A 349 -48.97 -31.39 16.20
N GLY A 350 -49.79 -30.52 16.83
CA GLY A 350 -50.05 -30.38 18.29
C GLY A 350 -49.59 -29.03 18.85
N GLY A 351 -50.43 -28.03 19.22
CA GLY A 351 -51.56 -28.02 20.17
C GLY A 351 -51.00 -28.00 21.61
N GLY A 352 -51.25 -27.08 22.55
CA GLY A 352 -52.11 -25.91 22.73
C GLY A 352 -52.17 -25.61 24.25
N SER A 353 -52.57 -24.38 24.62
CA SER A 353 -53.11 -23.94 25.93
C SER A 353 -52.22 -23.40 27.08
N THR A 354 -52.26 -22.06 27.20
CA THR A 354 -52.70 -21.22 28.36
C THR A 354 -52.32 -21.55 29.82
N GLY A 355 -51.81 -20.52 30.52
CA GLY A 355 -51.94 -20.33 31.97
C GLY A 355 -51.24 -19.05 32.45
N GLY A 356 -52.01 -18.04 32.87
CA GLY A 356 -51.53 -16.71 33.27
C GLY A 356 -51.12 -16.58 34.74
N GLY A 357 -50.38 -15.51 35.06
CA GLY A 357 -50.05 -15.08 36.42
C GLY A 357 -49.23 -13.77 36.42
N SER A 358 -49.89 -12.68 36.83
CA SER A 358 -49.34 -11.32 37.02
C SER A 358 -48.34 -11.23 38.17
N THR A 359 -47.25 -10.45 38.03
CA THR A 359 -46.86 -9.33 38.93
C THR A 359 -45.40 -8.86 38.69
N GLY A 360 -45.19 -7.55 38.81
CA GLY A 360 -43.90 -6.98 39.23
C GLY A 360 -43.00 -6.42 38.12
N GLY A 361 -42.76 -5.11 38.17
CA GLY A 361 -42.00 -4.35 37.18
C GLY A 361 -40.48 -4.57 37.21
N GLY A 362 -39.86 -4.11 36.13
CA GLY A 362 -38.41 -4.11 35.96
C GLY A 362 -38.08 -3.88 34.49
N SER A 363 -37.88 -2.61 34.12
CA SER A 363 -37.32 -2.23 32.82
C SER A 363 -35.93 -2.86 32.68
N THR A 364 -35.84 -4.02 32.02
CA THR A 364 -34.57 -4.58 31.59
C THR A 364 -34.14 -3.84 30.34
N ALA A 365 -33.26 -2.86 30.56
CA ALA A 365 -32.47 -2.24 29.52
C ALA A 365 -31.87 -3.33 28.62
N GLN A 366 -32.16 -3.19 27.33
CA GLN A 366 -31.49 -3.87 26.23
C GLN A 366 -29.96 -3.73 26.43
N PRO A 367 -29.13 -4.75 26.16
CA PRO A 367 -27.69 -4.59 26.23
C PRO A 367 -27.30 -3.55 25.20
N THR A 368 -26.96 -2.34 25.65
CA THR A 368 -26.42 -1.31 24.78
C THR A 368 -25.11 -1.85 24.23
N THR A 369 -25.09 -2.13 22.93
CA THR A 369 -23.87 -2.35 22.16
C THR A 369 -22.82 -1.32 22.56
N PRO A 370 -21.59 -1.71 22.89
CA PRO A 370 -20.50 -0.77 23.09
C PRO A 370 -20.41 0.15 21.87
N PRO A 371 -20.11 1.45 22.05
CA PRO A 371 -19.95 2.34 20.92
C PRO A 371 -18.89 1.77 19.98
N SER A 372 -19.23 1.66 18.70
CA SER A 372 -18.27 1.47 17.63
C SER A 372 -17.29 2.65 17.67
N THR A 373 -16.12 2.45 18.28
CA THR A 373 -14.96 3.32 18.12
C THR A 373 -14.46 3.17 16.68
N GLY A 374 -15.16 3.80 15.74
CA GLY A 374 -14.48 4.39 14.61
C GLY A 374 -13.50 5.38 15.21
N GLY A 375 -12.24 4.96 15.39
CA GLY A 375 -11.22 5.75 16.05
C GLY A 375 -11.06 7.11 15.37
N GLN A 376 -10.35 8.02 16.04
CA GLN A 376 -10.08 9.41 15.62
C GLN A 376 -9.63 9.60 14.15
N TYR A 377 -9.26 8.51 13.47
CA TYR A 377 -8.73 8.48 12.10
C TYR A 377 -9.65 7.78 11.07
N GLY A 378 -10.85 7.32 11.45
CA GLY A 378 -11.78 6.66 10.51
C GLY A 378 -11.28 5.32 9.91
N LEU A 379 -10.25 4.71 10.50
CA LEU A 379 -9.51 3.55 9.96
C LEU A 379 -10.28 2.21 10.00
N GLY A 380 -11.54 2.23 10.45
CA GLY A 380 -12.30 1.03 10.77
C GLY A 380 -11.73 0.24 11.95
N THR A 381 -12.40 -0.86 12.29
CA THR A 381 -11.99 -1.73 13.41
C THR A 381 -11.29 -3.01 12.97
N GLY A 382 -11.56 -3.51 11.76
CA GLY A 382 -11.10 -4.82 11.29
C GLY A 382 -11.65 -5.98 12.14
N ARG A 383 -11.15 -7.21 11.94
CA ARG A 383 -11.56 -8.39 12.72
C ARG A 383 -10.38 -9.34 12.96
N SER A 384 -10.34 -9.94 14.14
CA SER A 384 -9.38 -11.01 14.47
C SER A 384 -10.01 -12.36 14.15
N ARG A 385 -9.25 -13.22 13.51
CA ARG A 385 -9.57 -14.62 13.18
C ARG A 385 -8.59 -15.60 13.83
N GLY A 386 -7.47 -15.11 14.38
CA GLY A 386 -6.47 -15.90 15.07
C GLY A 386 -6.74 -16.13 16.55
N SER A 387 -5.93 -16.97 17.16
CA SER A 387 -5.89 -17.20 18.61
C SER A 387 -4.55 -16.75 19.19
N ALA A 388 -4.45 -16.61 20.52
CA ALA A 388 -3.18 -16.30 21.18
C ALA A 388 -2.13 -17.39 20.93
N GLY A 389 -2.54 -18.67 20.97
CA GLY A 389 -1.67 -19.81 20.65
C GLY A 389 -1.20 -19.78 19.18
N GLY A 390 -2.09 -19.43 18.26
CA GLY A 390 -1.72 -19.25 16.85
C GLY A 390 -0.72 -18.11 16.63
N GLY A 391 -0.84 -17.02 17.39
CA GLY A 391 0.12 -15.92 17.35
C GLY A 391 1.52 -16.30 17.86
N ALA A 392 1.59 -17.04 18.96
CA ALA A 392 2.85 -17.59 19.46
C ALA A 392 3.48 -18.56 18.43
N ALA A 393 2.67 -19.44 17.82
CA ALA A 393 3.14 -20.35 16.78
C ALA A 393 3.64 -19.61 15.53
N ALA A 394 2.97 -18.53 15.13
CA ALA A 394 3.40 -17.67 14.02
C ALA A 394 4.76 -17.01 14.30
N VAL A 395 5.01 -16.56 15.54
CA VAL A 395 6.31 -16.02 15.96
C VAL A 395 7.39 -17.10 15.88
N GLU A 396 7.14 -18.29 16.41
CA GLU A 396 8.11 -19.39 16.36
C GLU A 396 8.43 -19.81 14.93
N TRP A 397 7.42 -19.86 14.06
CA TRP A 397 7.64 -20.09 12.63
C TRP A 397 8.50 -18.99 12.02
N ALA A 398 8.21 -17.71 12.30
CA ALA A 398 8.98 -16.59 11.78
C ALA A 398 10.45 -16.62 12.23
N ARG A 399 10.73 -17.09 13.46
CA ARG A 399 12.10 -17.29 13.97
C ARG A 399 12.89 -18.29 13.13
N THR A 400 12.26 -19.32 12.58
CA THR A 400 12.94 -20.28 11.69
C THR A 400 13.32 -19.70 10.33
N GLN A 401 12.82 -18.50 9.99
CA GLN A 401 13.14 -17.81 8.75
C GLN A 401 14.25 -16.76 8.90
N LEU A 402 14.77 -16.54 10.12
CA LEU A 402 15.85 -15.59 10.37
C LEU A 402 17.07 -15.87 9.46
N GLY A 403 17.65 -14.82 8.90
CA GLY A 403 18.78 -14.90 7.97
C GLY A 403 18.40 -15.04 6.50
N LYS A 404 17.15 -15.40 6.17
CA LYS A 404 16.70 -15.48 4.77
C LYS A 404 16.70 -14.12 4.08
N PRO A 405 16.99 -14.05 2.77
CA PRO A 405 17.03 -12.80 2.05
C PRO A 405 15.66 -12.16 1.92
N TYR A 406 15.65 -10.83 1.81
CA TYR A 406 14.47 -10.09 1.36
C TYR A 406 14.29 -10.26 -0.14
N ILE A 407 13.07 -10.56 -0.58
CA ILE A 407 12.69 -10.64 -1.99
C ILE A 407 11.41 -9.84 -2.16
N TRP A 408 11.40 -8.86 -3.07
CA TRP A 408 10.19 -8.12 -3.43
C TRP A 408 9.10 -9.08 -3.93
N GLY A 409 7.90 -9.00 -3.36
CA GLY A 409 6.84 -9.96 -3.69
C GLY A 409 7.07 -11.35 -3.11
N GLY A 410 8.11 -11.58 -2.30
CA GLY A 410 8.51 -12.87 -1.78
C GLY A 410 7.56 -13.43 -0.71
N VAL A 411 7.16 -14.69 -0.86
CA VAL A 411 6.30 -15.44 0.08
C VAL A 411 6.93 -16.76 0.58
N GLY A 412 8.23 -16.95 0.32
CA GLY A 412 9.00 -18.15 0.67
C GLY A 412 9.06 -19.22 -0.45
N PRO A 413 9.84 -20.30 -0.25
CA PRO A 413 10.74 -20.51 0.89
C PRO A 413 12.10 -19.80 0.76
N GLU A 414 12.48 -19.35 -0.44
CA GLU A 414 13.81 -18.77 -0.73
C GLU A 414 14.04 -17.40 -0.10
N GLY A 415 12.97 -16.66 0.18
CA GLY A 415 13.02 -15.33 0.80
C GLY A 415 11.63 -14.71 0.90
N TYR A 416 11.54 -13.59 1.62
CA TYR A 416 10.26 -12.95 1.97
C TYR A 416 10.33 -11.44 1.81
N ASP A 417 9.20 -10.81 1.49
CA ASP A 417 9.00 -9.39 1.85
C ASP A 417 8.27 -9.27 3.20
N CYS A 418 8.01 -8.03 3.62
CA CYS A 418 7.43 -7.73 4.92
C CYS A 418 6.08 -8.43 5.14
N SER A 419 5.14 -8.24 4.21
CA SER A 419 3.78 -8.78 4.28
C SER A 419 3.70 -10.26 3.90
N GLY A 420 4.63 -10.76 3.09
CA GLY A 420 4.80 -12.18 2.78
C GLY A 420 5.30 -12.95 4.00
N LEU A 421 6.24 -12.39 4.77
CA LEU A 421 6.69 -13.00 6.02
C LEU A 421 5.54 -13.10 7.04
N THR A 422 4.80 -12.03 7.27
CA THR A 422 3.67 -12.03 8.22
C THR A 422 2.58 -13.00 7.77
N GLY A 423 2.21 -12.96 6.48
CA GLY A 423 1.18 -13.79 5.90
C GLY A 423 1.52 -15.28 5.93
N THR A 424 2.74 -15.66 5.55
CA THR A 424 3.18 -17.05 5.60
C THR A 424 3.34 -17.54 7.04
N SER A 425 3.81 -16.71 7.97
CA SER A 425 3.89 -17.07 9.40
C SER A 425 2.54 -17.43 9.98
N TRP A 426 1.53 -16.58 9.76
CA TRP A 426 0.18 -16.82 10.25
C TRP A 426 -0.54 -17.95 9.49
N ARG A 427 -0.27 -18.13 8.20
CA ARG A 427 -0.83 -19.24 7.42
C ARG A 427 -0.26 -20.58 7.89
N SER A 428 1.07 -20.68 7.99
CA SER A 428 1.77 -21.93 8.27
C SER A 428 1.59 -22.43 9.70
N ALA A 429 1.49 -21.52 10.68
CA ALA A 429 1.46 -21.90 12.09
C ALA A 429 0.17 -21.49 12.83
N GLY A 430 -0.45 -20.38 12.42
CA GLY A 430 -1.68 -19.87 13.04
C GLY A 430 -2.98 -20.29 12.33
N GLY A 431 -2.89 -20.87 11.12
CA GLY A 431 -4.05 -21.20 10.29
C GLY A 431 -4.84 -19.99 9.78
N VAL A 432 -4.30 -18.78 9.88
CA VAL A 432 -4.97 -17.53 9.47
C VAL A 432 -4.41 -17.04 8.14
N SER A 433 -5.30 -16.87 7.17
CA SER A 433 -4.95 -16.23 5.90
C SER A 433 -5.00 -14.71 6.02
N LEU A 434 -3.84 -14.09 5.85
CA LEU A 434 -3.70 -12.65 5.73
C LEU A 434 -3.65 -12.22 4.25
N ASN A 435 -4.14 -11.01 3.98
CA ASN A 435 -4.05 -10.36 2.68
C ASN A 435 -2.59 -10.17 2.28
N ARG A 436 -2.33 -10.05 0.97
CA ARG A 436 -0.98 -10.08 0.44
C ARG A 436 -0.16 -8.84 0.78
N THR A 437 -0.77 -7.66 0.86
CA THR A 437 -0.07 -6.37 1.01
C THR A 437 -0.09 -5.93 2.48
N SER A 438 0.89 -5.12 2.92
CA SER A 438 0.87 -4.62 4.29
C SER A 438 -0.30 -3.66 4.52
N ARG A 439 -0.67 -2.89 3.48
CA ARG A 439 -1.85 -2.01 3.46
C ARG A 439 -3.14 -2.77 3.70
N ASP A 440 -3.35 -3.88 2.99
CA ASP A 440 -4.58 -4.67 3.13
C ASP A 440 -4.59 -5.55 4.36
N GLN A 441 -3.42 -6.00 4.84
CA GLN A 441 -3.29 -6.63 6.16
C GLN A 441 -3.76 -5.67 7.24
N TYR A 442 -3.31 -4.42 7.22
CA TYR A 442 -3.76 -3.43 8.19
C TYR A 442 -5.27 -3.26 8.13
N LYS A 443 -5.89 -3.15 6.95
CA LYS A 443 -7.36 -3.06 6.81
C LYS A 443 -8.09 -4.30 7.36
N GLN A 444 -7.51 -5.49 7.19
CA GLN A 444 -8.09 -6.76 7.60
C GLN A 444 -8.12 -6.98 9.12
N VAL A 445 -6.99 -6.77 9.78
CA VAL A 445 -6.77 -7.16 11.19
C VAL A 445 -7.53 -6.29 12.19
N LEU A 446 -7.89 -6.86 13.34
CA LEU A 446 -8.51 -6.10 14.44
C LEU A 446 -7.54 -5.04 14.96
N LYS A 447 -7.97 -3.77 15.00
CA LYS A 447 -7.19 -2.69 15.57
C LYS A 447 -7.11 -2.84 17.08
N ILE A 448 -5.90 -2.81 17.60
CA ILE A 448 -5.61 -2.88 19.02
C ILE A 448 -4.69 -1.72 19.42
N SER A 449 -4.81 -1.28 20.66
CA SER A 449 -3.86 -0.34 21.25
C SER A 449 -2.53 -1.06 21.55
N TYR A 450 -1.43 -0.32 21.56
CA TYR A 450 -0.09 -0.89 21.70
C TYR A 450 0.18 -1.54 23.07
N ASP A 451 -0.55 -1.12 24.11
CA ASP A 451 -0.52 -1.74 25.45
C ASP A 451 -1.13 -3.15 25.48
N GLN A 452 -1.90 -3.53 24.44
CA GLN A 452 -2.51 -4.85 24.31
C GLN A 452 -1.66 -5.83 23.50
N LEU A 453 -0.47 -5.43 23.02
CA LEU A 453 0.37 -6.24 22.16
C LEU A 453 0.70 -7.61 22.78
N ARG A 454 0.47 -8.67 22.03
CA ARG A 454 0.88 -10.05 22.34
C ARG A 454 1.63 -10.67 21.17
N PRO A 455 2.48 -11.70 21.41
CA PRO A 455 3.19 -12.39 20.34
C PRO A 455 2.27 -12.77 19.17
N GLY A 456 2.69 -12.41 17.96
CA GLY A 456 1.94 -12.64 16.72
C GLY A 456 1.10 -11.45 16.23
N ASP A 457 0.83 -10.46 17.09
CA ASP A 457 0.22 -9.21 16.63
C ASP A 457 1.15 -8.51 15.62
N LEU A 458 0.58 -7.72 14.72
CA LEU A 458 1.28 -7.03 13.64
C LEU A 458 1.45 -5.56 13.95
N VAL A 459 2.63 -5.04 13.62
CA VAL A 459 2.98 -3.63 13.75
C VAL A 459 3.23 -3.05 12.38
N PHE A 460 2.69 -1.87 12.10
CA PHE A 460 2.70 -1.23 10.79
C PHE A 460 3.37 0.14 10.88
N TRP A 461 4.12 0.51 9.84
CA TRP A 461 4.71 1.84 9.70
C TRP A 461 4.19 2.53 8.43
N SER A 462 3.98 3.83 8.54
CA SER A 462 3.42 4.67 7.50
C SER A 462 4.05 6.05 7.50
N THR A 463 4.08 6.72 6.33
CA THR A 463 4.39 8.15 6.26
C THR A 463 3.21 9.06 6.52
N ASP A 464 2.00 8.51 6.56
CA ASP A 464 0.80 9.20 6.99
C ASP A 464 -0.02 8.27 7.91
N PRO A 465 0.00 8.48 9.23
CA PRO A 465 -0.69 7.61 10.18
C PRO A 465 -2.22 7.67 10.06
N SER A 466 -2.76 8.64 9.33
CA SER A 466 -4.20 8.74 9.06
C SER A 466 -4.64 8.01 7.79
N ASN A 467 -3.68 7.53 6.98
CA ASN A 467 -3.95 6.90 5.70
C ASN A 467 -3.36 5.47 5.65
N PRO A 468 -4.18 4.42 5.62
CA PRO A 468 -3.70 3.04 5.53
C PRO A 468 -2.99 2.74 4.21
N ASP A 469 -3.24 3.51 3.14
CA ASP A 469 -2.57 3.33 1.85
C ASP A 469 -1.16 3.95 1.82
N ALA A 470 -0.80 4.72 2.85
CA ALA A 470 0.56 5.24 3.04
C ALA A 470 1.47 4.29 3.85
N ILE A 471 0.95 3.14 4.27
CA ILE A 471 1.74 2.08 4.91
C ILE A 471 2.77 1.56 3.90
N HIS A 472 3.99 1.38 4.39
CA HIS A 472 5.14 0.91 3.61
C HIS A 472 5.84 -0.30 4.22
N HIS A 473 5.48 -0.69 5.45
CA HIS A 473 6.13 -1.80 6.16
C HIS A 473 5.24 -2.42 7.23
N VAL A 474 5.43 -3.72 7.45
CA VAL A 474 4.79 -4.49 8.51
C VAL A 474 5.79 -5.47 9.15
N ALA A 475 5.64 -5.73 10.44
CA ALA A 475 6.42 -6.71 11.18
C ALA A 475 5.54 -7.50 12.17
N ILE A 476 6.04 -8.66 12.62
CA ILE A 476 5.40 -9.46 13.67
C ILE A 476 5.97 -9.06 15.02
N TRP A 477 5.12 -8.72 15.98
CA TRP A 477 5.51 -8.54 17.38
C TRP A 477 5.92 -9.88 17.99
N ALA A 478 7.17 -9.97 18.47
CA ALA A 478 7.74 -11.19 19.02
C ALA A 478 7.67 -11.26 20.55
N GLY A 479 7.14 -10.22 21.20
CA GLY A 479 7.20 -10.03 22.65
C GLY A 479 8.46 -9.30 23.12
N ASN A 480 8.50 -8.92 24.39
CA ASN A 480 9.68 -8.35 25.07
C ASN A 480 10.31 -7.14 24.36
N GLY A 481 9.51 -6.29 23.71
CA GLY A 481 10.03 -5.12 22.99
C GLY A 481 10.71 -5.45 21.67
N GLN A 482 10.47 -6.64 21.10
CA GLN A 482 11.10 -7.09 19.86
C GLN A 482 10.09 -7.38 18.75
N ILE A 483 10.55 -7.24 17.51
CA ILE A 483 9.82 -7.56 16.28
C ILE A 483 10.64 -8.48 15.38
N ILE A 484 9.96 -9.30 14.60
CA ILE A 484 10.55 -10.05 13.48
C ILE A 484 10.07 -9.41 12.18
N GLU A 485 11.02 -9.08 11.31
CA GLU A 485 10.74 -8.36 10.07
C GLU A 485 11.60 -8.85 8.90
N ALA A 486 11.06 -8.71 7.69
CA ALA A 486 11.79 -8.65 6.43
C ALA A 486 11.76 -7.19 5.97
N PRO A 487 12.77 -6.37 6.29
CA PRO A 487 12.62 -4.91 6.24
C PRO A 487 12.72 -4.32 4.84
N THR A 488 13.71 -4.74 4.05
CA THR A 488 13.96 -4.28 2.68
C THR A 488 15.11 -5.10 2.08
N PHE A 489 15.40 -4.89 0.79
CA PHE A 489 16.49 -5.56 0.08
C PHE A 489 17.85 -5.38 0.76
N ASN A 490 18.74 -6.36 0.59
CA ASN A 490 20.04 -6.47 1.26
C ASN A 490 20.00 -6.49 2.81
N LYS A 491 18.81 -6.55 3.43
CA LYS A 491 18.65 -6.77 4.86
C LYS A 491 17.86 -8.08 5.06
N PRO A 492 18.48 -9.13 5.63
CA PRO A 492 17.79 -10.40 5.79
C PRO A 492 16.66 -10.30 6.82
N VAL A 493 15.82 -11.34 6.86
CA VAL A 493 14.85 -11.55 7.93
C VAL A 493 15.58 -11.53 9.27
N ARG A 494 15.12 -10.71 10.21
CA ARG A 494 15.83 -10.45 11.46
C ARG A 494 14.90 -10.22 12.64
N LEU A 495 15.41 -10.52 13.83
CA LEU A 495 14.82 -10.15 15.11
C LEU A 495 15.51 -8.88 15.59
N VAL A 496 14.75 -7.81 15.81
CA VAL A 496 15.30 -6.51 16.24
C VAL A 496 14.42 -5.89 17.32
N ALA A 497 14.96 -4.88 18.00
CA ALA A 497 14.17 -4.05 18.90
C ALA A 497 13.03 -3.35 18.12
N MET A 498 11.90 -3.22 18.78
CA MET A 498 10.75 -2.46 18.29
C MET A 498 11.14 -1.01 18.02
N ARG A 499 10.65 -0.47 16.91
CA ARG A 499 10.77 0.94 16.54
C ARG A 499 9.38 1.58 16.59
N TRP A 500 9.22 2.57 17.44
CA TRP A 500 7.94 3.27 17.65
C TRP A 500 7.77 4.47 16.73
N ALA A 501 8.87 5.10 16.30
CA ALA A 501 8.79 6.22 15.36
C ALA A 501 8.15 5.77 14.03
N GLY A 502 7.13 6.52 13.59
CA GLY A 502 6.44 6.29 12.31
C GLY A 502 5.43 5.13 12.31
N THR A 503 5.07 4.58 13.47
CA THR A 503 4.04 3.54 13.53
C THR A 503 2.65 4.09 13.22
N MET A 504 1.76 3.23 12.72
CA MET A 504 0.33 3.53 12.67
C MET A 504 -0.24 3.79 14.08
N PRO A 505 -1.39 4.48 14.22
CA PRO A 505 -2.02 4.73 15.52
C PRO A 505 -2.45 3.47 16.28
N TYR A 506 -2.66 2.37 15.56
CA TYR A 506 -3.05 1.08 16.12
C TYR A 506 -2.13 -0.02 15.59
N ALA A 507 -1.87 -1.01 16.43
CA ALA A 507 -1.36 -2.31 15.98
C ALA A 507 -2.53 -3.17 15.47
N GLY A 508 -2.20 -4.32 14.89
CA GLY A 508 -3.17 -5.23 14.30
C GLY A 508 -3.15 -6.62 14.93
N ARG A 509 -4.32 -7.16 15.25
CA ARG A 509 -4.49 -8.54 15.71
C ARG A 509 -5.15 -9.39 14.63
N PRO A 510 -4.40 -10.32 14.00
CA PRO A 510 -4.90 -11.24 12.98
C PRO A 510 -6.08 -12.10 13.38
#